data_AF-A0A2T2SLL2-F1
#
_entry.id   AF-A0A2T2SLL2-F1
#
_cell.length_a   1.000
_cell.length_b   1.000
_cell.length_c   1.000
_cell.angle_alpha   90.00
_cell.angle_beta   90.00
_cell.angle_gamma   90.00
#
_symmetry.space_group_name_H-M   'P 1'
#
loop_
_entity.id
_entity.type
_entity.pdbx_description
1 polymer ?
#
loop_
_entity_poly.entity_id
_entity_poly.type
_entity_poly.pdbx_seq_one_letter_code
_entity_poly.pdbx_strand_id
1 'polypeptide(L)'
;MQQAASMYRQHERFLEIHEQDDFVREYMEAIGHHEFGKGLRPVNFDDWLETASEPHQLAFWVEYWIAAYQHILRQADNSTVLVSYARLTEEPAESLARLAEALGLPTTALTAQAEQLRPPRTHSMNRAELPDALLREATETYQALDQNANL
;
A
#
# COMPACT_ATOMS: atom_id res chain seq x y z
N MET A 1 -7.12 -2.95 -2.70
CA MET A 1 -7.08 -3.78 -3.93
C MET A 1 -6.15 -3.24 -5.01
N GLN A 2 -6.29 -2.00 -5.50
CA GLN A 2 -5.43 -1.50 -6.59
C GLN A 2 -3.93 -1.50 -6.24
N GLN A 3 -3.57 -1.18 -5.00
CA GLN A 3 -2.20 -1.25 -4.50
C GLN A 3 -1.66 -2.69 -4.52
N ALA A 4 -2.41 -3.67 -4.02
CA ALA A 4 -2.04 -5.10 -4.08
C ALA A 4 -1.78 -5.57 -5.53
N ALA A 5 -2.60 -5.15 -6.49
CA ALA A 5 -2.34 -5.44 -7.90
C ALA A 5 -1.11 -4.75 -8.46
N SER A 6 -0.77 -3.56 -7.96
CA SER A 6 0.46 -2.88 -8.34
C SER A 6 1.66 -3.67 -7.85
N MET A 7 1.63 -4.08 -6.57
CA MET A 7 2.69 -4.87 -5.95
C MET A 7 2.87 -6.23 -6.64
N TYR A 8 1.78 -6.94 -6.92
CA TYR A 8 1.82 -8.20 -7.68
C TYR A 8 2.52 -8.03 -9.05
N ARG A 9 2.17 -6.98 -9.80
CA ARG A 9 2.78 -6.74 -11.11
C ARG A 9 4.23 -6.29 -11.04
N GLN A 10 4.62 -5.57 -9.98
CA GLN A 10 6.04 -5.30 -9.73
C GLN A 10 6.78 -6.60 -9.41
N HIS A 11 6.20 -7.49 -8.61
CA HIS A 11 6.81 -8.79 -8.32
C HIS A 11 7.10 -9.60 -9.58
N GLU A 12 6.10 -9.79 -10.44
CA GLU A 12 6.26 -10.49 -11.73
C GLU A 12 7.35 -9.84 -12.59
N ARG A 13 7.34 -8.50 -12.69
CA ARG A 13 8.35 -7.77 -13.45
C ARG A 13 9.76 -7.96 -12.89
N PHE A 14 9.92 -7.96 -11.57
CA PHE A 14 11.22 -8.20 -10.95
C PHE A 14 11.67 -9.65 -11.08
N LEU A 15 10.75 -10.64 -11.10
CA LEU A 15 11.10 -12.00 -11.46
C LEU A 15 11.70 -12.06 -12.87
N GLU A 16 11.04 -11.44 -13.86
CA GLU A 16 11.56 -11.37 -15.24
C GLU A 16 12.94 -10.70 -15.33
N ILE A 17 13.12 -9.58 -14.63
CA ILE A 17 14.40 -8.85 -14.61
C ILE A 17 15.51 -9.72 -13.99
N HIS A 18 15.24 -10.38 -12.86
CA HIS A 18 16.20 -11.24 -12.18
C HIS A 18 16.48 -12.56 -12.93
N GLU A 19 15.61 -12.98 -13.84
CA GLU A 19 15.91 -14.08 -14.77
C GLU A 19 16.85 -13.63 -15.90
N GLN A 20 16.73 -12.38 -16.35
CA GLN A 20 17.57 -11.83 -17.41
C GLN A 20 18.97 -11.44 -16.92
N ASP A 21 19.06 -10.89 -15.71
CA ASP A 21 20.31 -10.44 -15.12
C ASP A 21 20.26 -10.57 -13.58
N ASP A 22 20.94 -11.60 -13.07
CA ASP A 22 20.97 -11.87 -11.62
C ASP A 22 21.75 -10.79 -10.85
N PHE A 23 22.57 -9.97 -11.52
CA PHE A 23 23.22 -8.81 -10.89
C PHE A 23 22.20 -7.83 -10.32
N VAL A 24 21.02 -7.69 -10.94
CA VAL A 24 19.97 -6.80 -10.43
C VAL A 24 19.47 -7.29 -9.08
N ARG A 25 19.31 -8.61 -8.90
CA ARG A 25 18.92 -9.20 -7.62
C ARG A 25 19.98 -8.92 -6.55
N GLU A 26 21.24 -9.21 -6.85
CA GLU A 26 22.36 -9.00 -5.92
C GLU A 26 22.50 -7.53 -5.53
N TYR A 27 22.38 -6.62 -6.50
CA TYR A 27 22.43 -5.18 -6.26
C TYR A 27 21.29 -4.72 -5.34
N MET A 28 20.04 -5.14 -5.62
CA MET A 28 18.90 -4.81 -4.78
C MET A 28 19.06 -5.34 -3.35
N GLU A 29 19.49 -6.59 -3.21
CA GLU A 29 19.78 -7.17 -1.89
C GLU A 29 20.87 -6.39 -1.14
N ALA A 30 21.93 -5.96 -1.83
CA ALA A 30 23.04 -5.21 -1.24
C ALA A 30 22.62 -3.83 -0.70
N ILE A 31 21.60 -3.20 -1.30
CA ILE A 31 21.06 -1.90 -0.84
C ILE A 31 19.78 -2.06 0.01
N GLY A 32 19.40 -3.29 0.34
CA GLY A 32 18.30 -3.60 1.26
C GLY A 32 16.90 -3.59 0.65
N HIS A 33 16.78 -3.64 -0.68
CA HIS A 33 15.50 -3.78 -1.36
C HIS A 33 15.08 -5.24 -1.44
N HIS A 34 14.07 -5.60 -0.65
CA HIS A 34 13.51 -6.95 -0.53
C HIS A 34 12.01 -6.99 -0.82
N GLU A 35 11.49 -6.01 -1.53
CA GLU A 35 10.04 -5.84 -1.73
C GLU A 35 9.49 -6.76 -2.83
N PHE A 36 10.31 -7.22 -3.79
CA PHE A 36 9.86 -7.89 -5.00
C PHE A 36 10.85 -8.93 -5.56
N GLY A 37 10.36 -9.75 -6.49
CA GLY A 37 11.14 -10.77 -7.20
C GLY A 37 11.74 -11.85 -6.29
N LYS A 38 12.84 -12.46 -6.73
CA LYS A 38 13.56 -13.53 -6.03
C LYS A 38 14.10 -13.13 -4.65
N GLY A 39 14.31 -11.83 -4.43
CA GLY A 39 14.81 -11.27 -3.17
C GLY A 39 13.72 -10.92 -2.15
N LEU A 40 12.45 -11.29 -2.42
CA LEU A 40 11.30 -10.95 -1.58
C LEU A 40 11.50 -11.41 -0.13
N ARG A 41 11.41 -10.47 0.82
CA ARG A 41 11.36 -10.72 2.26
C ARG A 41 10.21 -9.90 2.86
N PRO A 42 9.01 -10.46 2.97
CA PRO A 42 7.87 -9.75 3.53
C PRO A 42 8.08 -9.49 5.02
N VAL A 43 7.55 -8.38 5.52
CA VAL A 43 7.52 -8.13 6.97
C VAL A 43 6.50 -9.07 7.58
N ASN A 44 6.91 -9.88 8.55
CA ASN A 44 6.02 -10.82 9.24
C ASN A 44 5.21 -10.11 10.34
N PHE A 45 4.18 -9.37 9.96
CA PHE A 45 3.23 -8.76 10.90
C PHE A 45 2.37 -9.83 11.57
N ASP A 46 2.52 -10.03 12.88
CA ASP A 46 1.65 -10.89 13.69
C ASP A 46 1.50 -12.31 13.09
N ASP A 47 2.61 -12.88 12.60
CA ASP A 47 2.71 -14.23 12.04
C ASP A 47 1.82 -14.55 10.82
N TRP A 48 1.35 -13.51 10.11
CA TRP A 48 0.48 -13.67 8.93
C TRP A 48 1.08 -14.56 7.83
N LEU A 49 2.42 -14.66 7.74
CA LEU A 49 3.10 -15.47 6.73
C LEU A 49 2.89 -16.98 6.90
N GLU A 50 2.55 -17.47 8.09
CA GLU A 50 2.39 -18.92 8.33
C GLU A 50 1.27 -19.53 7.50
N THR A 51 0.26 -18.73 7.15
CA THR A 51 -0.93 -19.16 6.41
C THR A 51 -1.14 -18.41 5.11
N ALA A 52 -0.15 -17.63 4.67
CA ALA A 52 -0.26 -16.82 3.47
C ALA A 52 -0.28 -17.66 2.20
N SER A 53 -0.94 -17.14 1.17
CA SER A 53 -0.86 -17.62 -0.21
C SER A 53 0.56 -17.50 -0.78
N GLU A 54 0.82 -18.05 -1.95
CA GLU A 54 2.14 -17.92 -2.58
C GLU A 54 2.35 -16.54 -3.23
N PRO A 55 3.57 -15.97 -3.26
CA PRO A 55 3.84 -14.64 -3.82
C PRO A 55 3.49 -14.45 -5.32
N HIS A 56 3.41 -15.54 -6.08
CA HIS A 56 2.96 -15.54 -7.48
C HIS A 56 1.42 -15.49 -7.61
N GLN A 57 0.69 -15.40 -6.50
CA GLN A 57 -0.76 -15.27 -6.47
C GLN A 57 -1.15 -13.86 -6.03
N LEU A 58 -2.15 -13.27 -6.68
CA LEU A 58 -2.68 -11.96 -6.25
C LEU A 58 -3.21 -11.98 -4.80
N ALA A 59 -3.70 -13.12 -4.33
CA ALA A 59 -4.19 -13.31 -2.96
C ALA A 59 -3.12 -12.95 -1.91
N PHE A 60 -1.87 -13.38 -2.10
CA PHE A 60 -0.75 -13.05 -1.20
C PHE A 60 -0.58 -11.54 -1.02
N TRP A 61 -0.69 -10.77 -2.10
CA TRP A 61 -0.53 -9.31 -2.04
C TRP A 61 -1.70 -8.61 -1.39
N VAL A 62 -2.89 -9.22 -1.40
CA VAL A 62 -4.07 -8.73 -0.68
C VAL A 62 -3.94 -9.06 0.81
N GLU A 63 -3.54 -10.28 1.14
CA GLU A 63 -3.24 -10.71 2.52
C GLU A 63 -2.14 -9.84 3.14
N TYR A 64 -1.05 -9.58 2.41
CA TYR A 64 0.02 -8.72 2.89
C TYR A 64 -0.45 -7.29 3.14
N TRP A 65 -1.28 -6.76 2.23
CA TRP A 65 -1.90 -5.45 2.39
C TRP A 65 -2.77 -5.40 3.64
N ILE A 66 -3.61 -6.42 3.87
CA ILE A 66 -4.44 -6.55 5.06
C ILE A 66 -3.56 -6.59 6.32
N ALA A 67 -2.57 -7.48 6.37
CA ALA A 67 -1.71 -7.65 7.53
C ALA A 67 -0.99 -6.35 7.92
N ALA A 68 -0.41 -5.66 6.93
CA ALA A 68 0.29 -4.40 7.14
C ALA A 68 -0.66 -3.30 7.67
N TYR A 69 -1.81 -3.11 7.03
CA TYR A 69 -2.71 -2.02 7.42
C TYR A 69 -3.52 -2.30 8.68
N GLN A 70 -3.84 -3.57 8.97
CA GLN A 70 -4.38 -3.95 10.27
C GLN A 70 -3.35 -3.73 11.38
N HIS A 71 -2.07 -4.01 11.12
CA HIS A 71 -1.00 -3.71 12.08
C HIS A 71 -0.91 -2.20 12.34
N ILE A 72 -0.94 -1.36 11.29
CA ILE A 72 -1.00 0.10 11.43
C ILE A 72 -2.22 0.53 12.26
N LEU A 73 -3.42 0.01 11.98
CA LEU A 73 -4.63 0.35 12.75
C LEU A 73 -4.52 -0.05 14.23
N ARG A 74 -3.84 -1.14 14.55
CA ARG A 74 -3.59 -1.58 15.94
C ARG A 74 -2.58 -0.70 16.67
N GLN A 75 -1.54 -0.23 15.97
CA GLN A 75 -0.44 0.52 16.56
C GLN A 75 -0.62 2.04 16.50
N ALA A 76 -1.51 2.54 15.65
CA ALA A 76 -1.81 3.95 15.53
C ALA A 76 -2.34 4.50 16.86
N ASP A 77 -1.69 5.54 17.36
CA ASP A 77 -2.03 6.23 18.58
C ASP A 77 -2.25 7.73 18.32
N ASN A 78 -2.38 8.52 19.39
CA ASN A 78 -2.59 9.97 19.29
C ASN A 78 -1.40 10.73 18.64
N SER A 79 -0.25 10.09 18.43
CA SER A 79 0.90 10.66 17.72
C SER A 79 0.93 10.28 16.23
N THR A 80 0.00 9.42 15.80
CA THR A 80 -0.10 8.92 14.43
C THR A 80 -1.24 9.62 13.70
N VAL A 81 -0.93 10.14 12.52
CA VAL A 81 -1.92 10.78 11.64
C VAL A 81 -2.04 9.96 10.36
N LEU A 82 -3.21 9.37 10.15
CA LEU A 82 -3.53 8.68 8.91
C LEU A 82 -4.11 9.66 7.91
N VAL A 83 -3.61 9.59 6.67
CA VAL A 83 -4.03 10.46 5.57
C VAL A 83 -4.55 9.60 4.44
N SER A 84 -5.78 9.86 3.98
CA SER A 84 -6.39 9.13 2.88
C SER A 84 -5.88 9.67 1.55
N TYR A 85 -5.14 8.86 0.79
CA TYR A 85 -4.71 9.27 -0.55
C TYR A 85 -5.89 9.47 -1.50
N ALA A 86 -6.99 8.72 -1.30
CA ALA A 86 -8.22 8.92 -2.06
C ALA A 86 -8.74 10.36 -1.86
N ARG A 87 -8.93 10.79 -0.61
CA ARG A 87 -9.36 12.16 -0.28
C ARG A 87 -8.37 13.22 -0.74
N LEU A 88 -7.07 12.99 -0.60
CA LEU A 88 -6.03 13.87 -1.15
C LEU A 88 -6.19 14.11 -2.65
N THR A 89 -6.70 13.14 -3.41
CA THR A 89 -6.87 13.29 -4.86
C THR A 89 -8.28 13.72 -5.28
N GLU A 90 -9.30 13.42 -4.47
CA GLU A 90 -10.71 13.81 -4.71
C GLU A 90 -10.98 15.26 -4.26
N GLU A 91 -10.41 15.66 -3.12
CA GLU A 91 -10.58 16.97 -2.48
C GLU A 91 -9.20 17.56 -2.11
N PRO A 92 -8.31 17.83 -3.08
CA PRO A 92 -6.89 18.13 -2.81
C PRO A 92 -6.68 19.39 -1.98
N ALA A 93 -7.39 20.48 -2.29
CA ALA A 93 -7.22 21.74 -1.55
C ALA A 93 -7.70 21.61 -0.10
N GLU A 94 -8.82 20.93 0.14
CA GLU A 94 -9.37 20.74 1.48
C GLU A 94 -8.50 19.80 2.31
N SER A 95 -8.13 18.64 1.74
CA SER A 95 -7.28 17.65 2.41
C SER A 95 -5.89 18.23 2.74
N LEU A 96 -5.29 19.02 1.84
CA LEU A 96 -4.02 19.69 2.10
C LEU A 96 -4.14 20.81 3.15
N ALA A 97 -5.29 21.50 3.23
CA ALA A 97 -5.53 22.48 4.28
C ALA A 97 -5.64 21.80 5.65
N ARG A 98 -6.39 20.69 5.76
CA ARG A 98 -6.51 19.89 6.99
C ARG A 98 -5.14 19.34 7.41
N LEU A 99 -4.34 18.85 6.46
CA LEU A 99 -2.97 18.40 6.72
C LEU A 99 -2.05 19.52 7.21
N ALA A 100 -2.13 20.72 6.60
CA ALA A 100 -1.34 21.87 7.03
C ALA A 100 -1.69 22.27 8.47
N GLU A 101 -2.99 22.30 8.81
CA GLU A 101 -3.47 22.58 10.16
C GLU A 101 -2.96 21.55 11.18
N ALA A 102 -3.05 20.25 10.85
CA ALA A 102 -2.56 19.17 11.71
C ALA A 102 -1.04 19.26 11.96
N LEU A 103 -0.28 19.82 11.03
CA LEU A 103 1.16 20.03 11.13
C LEU A 103 1.53 21.40 11.75
N GLY A 104 0.56 22.25 12.09
CA GLY A 104 0.80 23.60 12.60
C GLY A 104 1.40 24.56 11.56
N LEU A 105 1.11 24.35 10.29
CA LEU A 105 1.59 25.14 9.16
C LEU A 105 0.49 26.09 8.64
N PRO A 106 0.86 27.22 7.99
CA PRO A 106 -0.10 28.01 7.22
C PRO A 106 -0.74 27.15 6.11
N THR A 107 -2.05 27.22 5.93
CA THR A 107 -2.76 26.42 4.92
C THR A 107 -2.22 26.62 3.50
N THR A 108 -1.79 27.84 3.17
CA THR A 108 -1.17 28.18 1.88
C THR A 108 0.15 27.47 1.61
N ALA A 109 0.83 26.95 2.65
CA ALA A 109 2.08 26.22 2.49
C ALA A 109 1.87 24.95 1.65
N LEU A 110 0.76 24.25 1.87
CA LEU A 110 0.46 22.99 1.19
C LEU A 110 -0.55 23.12 0.05
N THR A 111 -1.57 23.98 0.18
CA THR A 111 -2.66 24.05 -0.82
C THR A 111 -2.20 24.48 -2.21
N ALA A 112 -1.08 25.21 -2.32
CA ALA A 112 -0.46 25.55 -3.60
C ALA A 112 0.00 24.32 -4.41
N GLN A 113 0.11 23.13 -3.80
CA GLN A 113 0.45 21.88 -4.49
C GLN A 113 -0.77 21.05 -4.90
N ALA A 114 -2.01 21.52 -4.65
CA ALA A 114 -3.23 20.78 -4.96
C ALA A 114 -3.30 20.33 -6.43
N GLU A 115 -2.86 21.17 -7.36
CA GLU A 115 -2.85 20.86 -8.80
C GLU A 115 -1.82 19.82 -9.22
N GLN A 116 -0.91 19.38 -8.33
CA GLN A 116 0.08 18.35 -8.61
C GLN A 116 -0.41 16.95 -8.23
N LEU A 117 -1.43 16.84 -7.38
CA LEU A 117 -1.99 15.57 -6.95
C LEU A 117 -2.76 14.91 -8.09
N ARG A 118 -2.54 13.61 -8.27
CA ARG A 118 -3.14 12.81 -9.35
C ARG A 118 -3.68 11.52 -8.77
N PRO A 119 -4.86 11.05 -9.21
CA PRO A 119 -5.35 9.75 -8.80
C PRO A 119 -4.35 8.65 -9.21
N PRO A 120 -4.25 7.57 -8.42
CA PRO A 120 -3.35 6.47 -8.74
C PRO A 120 -3.80 5.78 -10.04
N ARG A 121 -2.84 5.18 -10.74
CA ARG A 121 -3.16 4.37 -11.92
C ARG A 121 -3.99 3.16 -11.51
N THR A 122 -5.04 2.88 -12.28
CA THR A 122 -5.82 1.65 -12.11
C THR A 122 -5.18 0.50 -12.87
N HIS A 123 -5.40 -0.68 -12.35
CA HIS A 123 -4.75 -1.91 -12.74
C HIS A 123 -5.82 -2.97 -12.98
N SER A 124 -5.72 -3.67 -14.12
CA SER A 124 -6.59 -4.82 -14.38
C SER A 124 -6.34 -5.87 -13.31
N MET A 125 -7.43 -6.38 -12.71
CA MET A 125 -7.42 -7.42 -11.70
C MET A 125 -8.54 -8.40 -12.01
N ASN A 126 -8.23 -9.69 -12.00
CA ASN A 126 -9.28 -10.70 -12.01
C ASN A 126 -9.80 -10.92 -10.59
N ARG A 127 -10.80 -10.14 -10.17
CA ARG A 127 -11.38 -10.25 -8.83
C ARG A 127 -12.08 -11.59 -8.60
N ALA A 128 -12.48 -12.31 -9.64
CA ALA A 128 -13.15 -13.60 -9.54
C ALA A 128 -12.22 -14.73 -9.04
N GLU A 129 -10.90 -14.51 -9.06
CA GLU A 129 -9.91 -15.47 -8.55
C GLU A 129 -9.64 -15.32 -7.05
N LEU A 130 -10.20 -14.28 -6.40
CA LEU A 130 -9.99 -14.02 -4.98
C LEU A 130 -11.14 -14.61 -4.15
N PRO A 131 -10.85 -15.26 -3.00
CA PRO A 131 -11.89 -15.71 -2.09
C PRO A 131 -12.77 -14.57 -1.60
N ASP A 132 -14.09 -14.78 -1.53
CA ASP A 132 -15.05 -13.76 -1.04
C ASP A 132 -14.71 -13.28 0.39
N ALA A 133 -14.23 -14.19 1.24
CA ALA A 133 -13.79 -13.87 2.58
C ALA A 133 -12.64 -12.85 2.59
N LEU A 134 -11.65 -13.03 1.70
CA LEU A 134 -10.50 -12.15 1.58
C LEU A 134 -10.89 -10.77 1.02
N LEU A 135 -11.82 -10.74 0.05
CA LEU A 135 -12.37 -9.50 -0.47
C LEU A 135 -13.11 -8.71 0.60
N ARG A 136 -13.92 -9.40 1.41
CA ARG A 136 -14.65 -8.79 2.53
C ARG A 136 -13.69 -8.22 3.57
N GLU A 137 -12.67 -8.97 3.98
CA GLU A 137 -11.68 -8.50 4.95
C GLU A 137 -10.87 -7.30 4.44
N ALA A 138 -10.48 -7.30 3.16
CA ALA A 138 -9.84 -6.16 2.54
C ALA A 138 -10.73 -4.91 2.55
N THR A 139 -12.03 -5.08 2.30
CA THR A 139 -13.02 -3.99 2.36
C THR A 139 -13.21 -3.47 3.78
N GLU A 140 -13.37 -4.36 4.77
CA GLU A 140 -13.50 -4.00 6.18
C GLU A 140 -12.25 -3.23 6.67
N THR A 141 -11.06 -3.72 6.32
CA THR A 141 -9.79 -3.05 6.64
C THR A 141 -9.69 -1.66 6.00
N TYR A 142 -10.06 -1.54 4.71
CA TYR A 142 -10.09 -0.24 4.03
C TYR A 142 -11.06 0.74 4.67
N GLN A 143 -12.27 0.28 5.02
CA GLN A 143 -13.27 1.12 5.69
C GLN A 143 -12.77 1.61 7.05
N ALA A 144 -12.11 0.74 7.82
CA ALA A 144 -11.50 1.13 9.09
C ALA A 144 -10.38 2.17 8.89
N LEU A 145 -9.51 2.01 7.87
CA LEU A 145 -8.50 3.03 7.53
C LEU A 145 -9.15 4.37 7.17
N ASP A 146 -10.17 4.37 6.31
CA ASP A 146 -10.81 5.61 5.87
C ASP A 146 -11.55 6.32 7.01
N GLN A 147 -12.15 5.56 7.94
CA GLN A 147 -12.75 6.10 9.15
C GLN A 147 -11.73 6.72 10.11
N ASN A 148 -10.51 6.18 10.18
CA ASN A 148 -9.45 6.69 11.05
C ASN A 148 -8.56 7.75 10.36
N ALA A 149 -8.63 7.86 9.04
CA ALA A 149 -7.98 8.92 8.26
C ALA A 149 -8.81 10.20 8.32
N ASN A 150 -8.84 10.86 9.47
CA ASN A 150 -9.64 12.08 9.69
C ASN A 150 -9.11 13.34 8.97
N LEU A 151 -8.06 13.21 8.15
CA LEU A 151 -7.51 14.27 7.30
C LEU A 151 -7.75 14.00 5.81
#